data_AF-A0A5C3N1U0-F1
#
_entry.id   AF-A0A5C3N1U0-F1
#
_cell.length_a   1.000
_cell.length_b   1.000
_cell.length_c   1.000
_cell.angle_alpha   90.00
_cell.angle_beta   90.00
_cell.angle_gamma   90.00
#
_symmetry.space_group_name_H-M   'P 1'
#
loop_
_entity.id
_entity.type
_entity.pdbx_description
1 polymer ?
#
loop_
_entity_poly.entity_id
_entity_poly.type
_entity_poly.pdbx_seq_one_letter_code
_entity_poly.pdbx_strand_id
1 'polypeptide(L)'
;MADERTADSQPFGTVSIEGSDRLLQDDALACLAISVKFYRDFLPPLYPVAAVDFVRMARSECTVELLEEAQRAILDTISFSVAANSPAAYMAEMYDVLRYSTLPRMVTFGPAPWNRVQSEVFDRLFGALYEPDVLKYPVSLLTAAALLEGLIDVMVELYAAPLALAEPVPDELEKLRRYRKTAEEQVESVKLDILELCQVSAVSQSWLRVNMSSADHTSIQEDMAECRAWLVSVAE
;
A
#
# COMPACT_ATOMS: atom_id res chain seq x y z
N MET A 1 56.39 -10.58 41.55
CA MET A 1 56.49 -10.63 40.08
C MET A 1 55.18 -11.20 39.56
N ALA A 2 54.19 -10.33 39.46
CA ALA A 2 52.89 -10.63 38.86
C ALA A 2 52.95 -10.00 37.46
N ASP A 3 52.75 -10.82 36.44
CA ASP A 3 52.79 -10.41 35.04
C ASP A 3 51.35 -10.21 34.56
N GLU A 4 51.03 -8.95 34.31
CA GLU A 4 49.72 -8.41 33.99
C GLU A 4 49.58 -8.40 32.47
N ARG A 5 49.02 -9.48 31.90
CA ARG A 5 48.65 -9.51 30.47
C ARG A 5 47.27 -8.91 30.30
N THR A 6 47.25 -7.60 30.09
CA THR A 6 46.11 -6.86 29.54
C THR A 6 45.76 -7.42 28.17
N ALA A 7 44.53 -7.93 28.06
CA ALA A 7 43.91 -8.26 26.79
C ALA A 7 43.48 -6.96 26.11
N ASP A 8 44.15 -6.61 25.01
CA ASP A 8 43.67 -5.61 24.06
C ASP A 8 42.43 -6.18 23.36
N SER A 9 41.26 -5.93 23.94
CA SER A 9 39.98 -6.06 23.24
C SER A 9 39.78 -4.82 22.36
N GLN A 10 40.33 -4.84 21.15
CA GLN A 10 39.91 -3.88 20.13
C GLN A 10 38.43 -4.13 19.78
N PRO A 11 37.55 -3.11 19.82
CA PRO A 11 36.18 -3.26 19.38
C PRO A 11 36.16 -3.39 17.85
N PHE A 12 35.97 -4.61 17.35
CA PHE A 12 35.52 -4.82 15.99
C PHE A 12 34.10 -4.25 15.83
N GLY A 13 33.92 -3.35 14.86
CA GLY A 13 32.69 -3.31 14.07
C GLY A 13 31.68 -2.19 14.35
N THR A 14 32.06 -0.92 14.24
CA THR A 14 31.09 0.18 13.97
C THR A 14 31.16 0.71 12.53
N VAL A 15 32.11 0.25 11.71
CA VAL A 15 32.34 0.72 10.33
C VAL A 15 31.44 0.02 9.27
N SER A 16 30.76 -1.07 9.62
CA SER A 16 29.99 -1.86 8.64
C SER A 16 28.55 -1.37 8.39
N ILE A 17 28.00 -0.52 9.27
CA ILE A 17 26.59 -0.09 9.20
C ILE A 17 26.46 1.12 8.28
N GLU A 18 27.34 2.11 8.38
CA GLU A 18 27.32 3.31 7.53
C GLU A 18 27.52 2.98 6.04
N GLY A 19 28.36 1.99 5.71
CA GLY A 19 28.54 1.54 4.32
C GLY A 19 27.30 0.86 3.75
N SER A 20 26.59 0.07 4.56
CA SER A 20 25.37 -0.62 4.16
C SER A 20 24.21 0.35 3.93
N ASP A 21 24.09 1.37 4.79
CA ASP A 21 23.06 2.40 4.68
C ASP A 21 23.23 3.27 3.42
N ARG A 22 24.47 3.56 3.02
CA ARG A 22 24.76 4.30 1.79
C ARG A 22 24.39 3.49 0.55
N LEU A 23 24.72 2.20 0.52
CA LEU A 23 24.35 1.31 -0.58
C LEU A 23 22.83 1.16 -0.71
N LEU A 24 22.14 0.97 0.42
CA LEU A 24 20.67 0.93 0.45
C LEU A 24 20.05 2.22 -0.09
N GLN A 25 20.65 3.36 0.21
CA GLN A 25 20.17 4.65 -0.28
C GLN A 25 20.37 4.82 -1.79
N ASP A 26 21.54 4.43 -2.30
CA ASP A 26 21.85 4.53 -3.73
C ASP A 26 20.96 3.58 -4.54
N ASP A 27 20.72 2.37 -4.03
CA ASP A 27 19.78 1.39 -4.61
C ASP A 27 18.33 1.89 -4.58
N ALA A 28 17.91 2.52 -3.48
CA ALA A 28 16.58 3.13 -3.37
C ALA A 28 16.41 4.28 -4.37
N LEU A 29 17.43 5.12 -4.54
CA LEU A 29 17.42 6.20 -5.51
C LEU A 29 17.40 5.68 -6.95
N ALA A 30 18.13 4.60 -7.23
CA ALA A 30 18.13 3.93 -8.52
C ALA A 30 16.75 3.30 -8.83
N CYS A 31 16.12 2.62 -7.86
CA CYS A 31 14.74 2.13 -7.97
C CYS A 31 13.74 3.24 -8.29
N LEU A 32 13.87 4.41 -7.63
CA LEU A 32 13.06 5.58 -7.90
C LEU A 32 13.27 6.11 -9.33
N ALA A 33 14.53 6.24 -9.77
CA ALA A 33 14.86 6.71 -11.11
C ALA A 33 14.30 5.77 -12.19
N ILE A 34 14.42 4.45 -12.01
CA ILE A 34 13.82 3.44 -12.90
C ILE A 34 12.29 3.60 -12.95
N SER A 35 11.65 3.72 -11.78
CA SER A 35 10.19 3.86 -11.69
C SER A 35 9.69 5.12 -12.38
N VAL A 36 10.38 6.25 -12.22
CA VAL A 36 10.03 7.51 -12.92
C VAL A 36 10.19 7.35 -14.42
N LYS A 37 11.29 6.76 -14.90
CA LYS A 37 11.52 6.51 -16.34
C LYS A 37 10.47 5.58 -16.95
N PHE A 38 9.98 4.61 -16.18
CA PHE A 38 9.00 3.62 -16.65
C PHE A 38 7.57 4.16 -16.64
N TYR A 39 7.15 4.85 -15.56
CA TYR A 39 5.76 5.28 -15.36
C TYR A 39 5.45 6.71 -15.79
N ARG A 40 6.43 7.62 -15.81
CA ARG A 40 6.25 9.00 -16.29
C ARG A 40 6.77 9.16 -17.71
N ASP A 41 6.28 8.29 -18.60
CA ASP A 41 6.64 8.24 -20.01
C ASP A 41 6.82 9.64 -20.62
N PHE A 42 7.77 9.75 -21.56
CA PHE A 42 8.31 10.98 -22.18
C PHE A 42 7.29 11.70 -23.08
N LEU A 43 6.02 11.73 -22.69
CA LEU A 43 4.90 12.34 -23.39
C LEU A 43 4.93 13.86 -23.15
N PRO A 44 5.11 14.68 -24.20
CA PRO A 44 4.91 16.11 -24.09
C PRO A 44 3.51 16.41 -23.50
N PRO A 45 3.38 17.33 -22.54
CA PRO A 45 4.33 18.36 -22.14
C PRO A 45 5.23 18.00 -20.93
N LEU A 46 5.32 16.73 -20.53
CA LEU A 46 6.12 16.32 -19.37
C LEU A 46 7.62 16.37 -19.72
N TYR A 47 8.40 17.10 -18.90
CA TYR A 47 9.85 17.15 -19.04
C TYR A 47 10.49 15.90 -18.41
N PRO A 48 11.45 15.26 -19.09
CA PRO A 48 12.21 14.18 -18.48
C PRO A 48 12.94 14.69 -17.24
N VAL A 49 12.89 13.92 -16.15
CA VAL A 49 13.68 14.20 -14.94
C VAL A 49 15.12 13.80 -15.23
N ALA A 50 16.05 14.77 -15.12
CA ALA A 50 17.45 14.53 -15.44
C ALA A 50 18.14 13.74 -14.33
N ALA A 51 19.18 12.96 -14.67
CA ALA A 51 19.95 12.18 -13.68
C ALA A 51 20.52 13.04 -12.55
N VAL A 52 20.91 14.29 -12.88
CA VAL A 52 21.38 15.28 -11.91
C VAL A 52 20.33 15.64 -10.86
N ASP A 53 19.03 15.60 -11.19
CA ASP A 53 17.97 15.92 -10.24
C ASP A 53 17.81 14.81 -9.19
N PHE A 54 17.98 13.55 -9.59
CA PHE A 54 18.02 12.41 -8.66
C PHE A 54 19.24 12.48 -7.75
N VAL A 55 20.43 12.73 -8.31
CA VAL A 55 21.67 12.89 -7.54
C VAL A 55 21.54 14.02 -6.50
N ARG A 56 20.87 15.13 -6.84
CA ARG A 56 20.61 16.22 -5.89
C ARG A 56 19.68 15.82 -4.73
N MET A 57 18.88 14.76 -4.88
CA MET A 57 18.05 14.22 -3.80
C MET A 57 18.81 13.22 -2.91
N ALA A 58 19.94 12.69 -3.38
CA ALA A 58 20.78 11.79 -2.61
C ALA A 58 21.31 12.50 -1.35
N ARG A 59 21.29 11.81 -0.21
CA ARG A 59 21.97 12.27 1.00
C ARG A 59 23.43 11.78 1.04
N SER A 60 23.76 10.78 0.22
CA SER A 60 25.08 10.20 0.00
C SER A 60 25.85 10.96 -1.08
N GLU A 61 27.16 10.71 -1.17
CA GLU A 61 28.04 11.15 -2.27
C GLU A 61 27.75 10.38 -3.57
N CYS A 62 26.48 10.29 -3.98
CA CYS A 62 26.08 9.62 -5.21
C CYS A 62 26.49 10.48 -6.41
N THR A 63 27.27 9.93 -7.35
CA THR A 63 27.55 10.59 -8.63
C THR A 63 26.56 10.09 -9.70
N VAL A 64 26.51 10.76 -10.84
CA VAL A 64 25.65 10.33 -11.96
C VAL A 64 26.07 8.94 -12.44
N GLU A 65 27.37 8.67 -12.49
CA GLU A 65 27.92 7.38 -12.93
C GLU A 65 27.54 6.25 -11.97
N LEU A 66 27.63 6.50 -10.66
CA LEU A 66 27.22 5.54 -9.63
C LEU A 66 25.71 5.25 -9.70
N LEU A 67 24.89 6.28 -9.90
CA LEU A 67 23.45 6.12 -10.07
C LEU A 67 23.12 5.30 -11.34
N GLU A 68 23.85 5.48 -12.44
CA GLU A 68 23.67 4.69 -13.66
C GLU A 68 24.15 3.23 -13.50
N GLU A 69 25.23 3.01 -12.76
CA GLU A 69 25.72 1.68 -12.42
C GLU A 69 24.72 0.92 -11.55
N ALA A 70 24.21 1.55 -10.50
CA ALA A 70 23.18 0.98 -9.62
C ALA A 70 21.89 0.64 -10.41
N GLN A 71 21.41 1.56 -11.27
CA GLN A 71 20.26 1.28 -12.13
C GLN A 71 20.50 0.06 -13.04
N ARG A 72 21.68 -0.05 -13.65
CA ARG A 72 22.03 -1.19 -14.50
C ARG A 72 22.09 -2.49 -13.72
N ALA A 73 22.69 -2.48 -12.52
CA ALA A 73 22.77 -3.65 -11.66
C ALA A 73 21.38 -4.15 -11.22
N ILE A 74 20.48 -3.24 -10.84
CA ILE A 74 19.09 -3.57 -10.49
C ILE A 74 18.35 -4.15 -11.70
N LEU A 75 18.44 -3.49 -12.87
CA LEU A 75 17.80 -3.97 -14.09
C LEU A 75 18.32 -5.34 -14.51
N ASP A 76 19.63 -5.57 -14.46
CA ASP A 76 20.23 -6.87 -14.76
C ASP A 76 19.72 -7.95 -13.79
N THR A 77 19.64 -7.64 -12.49
CA THR A 77 19.10 -8.55 -11.46
C THR A 77 17.67 -8.99 -11.75
N ILE A 78 16.83 -8.09 -12.26
CA ILE A 78 15.44 -8.39 -12.65
C ILE A 78 15.30 -8.81 -14.12
N SER A 79 16.40 -9.17 -14.80
CA SER A 79 16.42 -9.57 -16.21
C SER A 79 15.79 -8.55 -17.14
N PHE A 80 15.98 -7.26 -16.84
CA PHE A 80 15.40 -6.10 -17.51
C PHE A 80 13.86 -6.15 -17.59
N SER A 81 13.22 -6.91 -16.71
CA SER A 81 11.76 -7.05 -16.63
C SER A 81 11.21 -6.18 -15.50
N VAL A 82 10.80 -4.96 -15.84
CA VAL A 82 10.02 -4.12 -14.93
C VAL A 82 8.56 -4.52 -15.09
N ALA A 83 8.06 -5.35 -14.16
CA ALA A 83 6.69 -5.85 -14.23
C ALA A 83 5.66 -4.72 -14.12
N ALA A 84 4.61 -4.79 -14.95
CA ALA A 84 3.48 -3.85 -14.92
C ALA A 84 2.47 -4.12 -13.79
N ASN A 85 2.85 -4.93 -12.80
CA ASN A 85 1.99 -5.39 -11.70
C ASN A 85 1.80 -4.29 -10.64
N SER A 86 1.34 -3.13 -11.07
CA SER A 86 1.07 -1.99 -10.19
C SER A 86 -0.34 -2.06 -9.61
N PRO A 87 -0.56 -1.57 -8.37
CA PRO A 87 -1.90 -1.42 -7.82
C PRO A 87 -2.83 -0.61 -8.72
N ALA A 88 -2.31 0.39 -9.42
CA ALA A 88 -3.08 1.20 -10.37
C ALA A 88 -3.68 0.36 -11.50
N ALA A 89 -2.89 -0.56 -12.07
CA ALA A 89 -3.35 -1.45 -13.13
C ALA A 89 -4.44 -2.41 -12.62
N TYR A 90 -4.23 -3.05 -11.48
CA TYR A 90 -5.23 -3.94 -10.87
C TYR A 90 -6.52 -3.21 -10.50
N MET A 91 -6.44 -1.98 -9.96
CA MET A 91 -7.63 -1.17 -9.69
C MET A 91 -8.40 -0.83 -10.97
N ALA A 92 -7.70 -0.52 -12.07
CA ALA A 92 -8.34 -0.26 -13.36
C ALA A 92 -9.06 -1.49 -13.90
N GLU A 93 -8.43 -2.66 -13.83
CA GLU A 93 -9.05 -3.93 -14.22
C GLU A 93 -10.27 -4.28 -13.34
N MET A 94 -10.13 -4.17 -12.01
CA MET A 94 -11.24 -4.38 -11.07
C MET A 94 -12.39 -3.41 -11.35
N TYR A 95 -12.09 -2.13 -11.58
CA TYR A 95 -13.10 -1.15 -11.95
C TYR A 95 -13.83 -1.53 -13.24
N ASP A 96 -13.10 -1.95 -14.28
CA ASP A 96 -13.70 -2.31 -15.56
C ASP A 96 -14.58 -3.57 -15.49
N VAL A 97 -14.29 -4.49 -14.59
CA VAL A 97 -15.16 -5.63 -14.29
C VAL A 97 -16.38 -5.18 -13.48
N LEU A 98 -16.17 -4.43 -12.40
CA LEU A 98 -17.21 -4.06 -11.44
C LEU A 98 -18.15 -2.96 -11.93
N ARG A 99 -17.75 -2.16 -12.92
CA ARG A 99 -18.57 -1.06 -13.48
C ARG A 99 -19.86 -1.54 -14.14
N TYR A 100 -20.00 -2.85 -14.39
CA TYR A 100 -21.20 -3.42 -15.00
C TYR A 100 -22.11 -4.14 -13.99
N SER A 101 -21.68 -4.33 -12.74
CA SER A 101 -22.46 -5.02 -11.70
C SER A 101 -22.94 -4.05 -10.60
N THR A 102 -22.14 -3.89 -9.56
CA THR A 102 -22.51 -3.38 -8.23
C THR A 102 -21.92 -2.01 -7.95
N LEU A 103 -20.74 -1.73 -8.50
CA LEU A 103 -19.99 -0.50 -8.27
C LEU A 103 -20.72 0.79 -8.73
N PRO A 104 -21.44 0.83 -9.87
CA PRO A 104 -22.15 2.04 -10.28
C PRO A 104 -23.19 2.51 -9.27
N ARG A 105 -23.82 1.59 -8.53
CA ARG A 105 -24.82 1.95 -7.49
C ARG A 105 -24.18 2.65 -6.29
N MET A 106 -22.90 2.38 -6.05
CA MET A 106 -22.14 2.96 -4.93
C MET A 106 -21.42 4.24 -5.36
N VAL A 107 -20.93 4.28 -6.60
CA VAL A 107 -20.18 5.42 -7.16
C VAL A 107 -21.11 6.54 -7.66
N THR A 108 -22.44 6.37 -7.60
CA THR A 108 -23.40 7.45 -7.89
C THR A 108 -23.59 8.46 -6.75
N PHE A 109 -23.08 8.17 -5.54
CA PHE A 109 -23.22 9.07 -4.39
C PHE A 109 -22.17 10.20 -4.46
N GLY A 110 -22.53 11.29 -5.15
CA GLY A 110 -21.76 12.54 -5.15
C GLY A 110 -20.75 12.71 -6.30
N PRO A 111 -19.99 13.81 -6.31
CA PRO A 111 -19.02 14.10 -7.36
C PRO A 111 -17.76 13.23 -7.20
N ALA A 112 -17.46 12.43 -8.22
CA ALA A 112 -16.22 11.65 -8.37
C ALA A 112 -15.81 10.75 -7.17
N PRO A 113 -16.71 9.94 -6.58
CA PRO A 113 -16.36 9.09 -5.43
C PRO A 113 -15.30 8.04 -5.78
N TRP A 114 -15.19 7.63 -7.04
CA TRP A 114 -14.12 6.72 -7.47
C TRP A 114 -12.71 7.30 -7.27
N ASN A 115 -12.49 8.59 -7.57
CA ASN A 115 -11.19 9.22 -7.36
C ASN A 115 -10.82 9.26 -5.87
N ARG A 116 -11.83 9.44 -5.01
CA ARG A 116 -11.67 9.42 -3.56
C ARG A 116 -11.32 8.02 -3.08
N VAL A 117 -12.03 6.99 -3.56
CA VAL A 117 -11.71 5.58 -3.29
C VAL A 117 -10.27 5.27 -3.72
N GLN A 118 -9.87 5.67 -4.92
CA GLN A 118 -8.49 5.44 -5.38
C GLN A 118 -7.45 6.10 -4.48
N SER A 119 -7.68 7.35 -4.04
CA SER A 119 -6.78 8.03 -3.09
C SER A 119 -6.66 7.22 -1.79
N GLU A 120 -7.80 6.83 -1.23
CA GLU A 120 -7.90 6.11 0.03
C GLU A 120 -7.26 4.70 -0.04
N VAL A 121 -7.35 4.05 -1.19
CA VAL A 121 -6.65 2.80 -1.49
C VAL A 121 -5.14 3.00 -1.52
N PHE A 122 -4.65 4.04 -2.21
CA PHE A 122 -3.23 4.32 -2.27
C PHE A 122 -2.67 4.67 -0.90
N ASP A 123 -3.37 5.47 -0.10
CA ASP A 123 -2.94 5.84 1.24
C ASP A 123 -2.76 4.60 2.13
N ARG A 124 -3.70 3.65 2.06
CA ARG A 124 -3.57 2.34 2.73
C ARG A 124 -2.39 1.54 2.23
N LEU A 125 -2.23 1.40 0.91
CA LEU A 125 -1.14 0.62 0.33
C LEU A 125 0.22 1.23 0.69
N PHE A 126 0.35 2.56 0.72
CA PHE A 126 1.56 3.24 1.19
C PHE A 126 1.81 2.99 2.67
N GLY A 127 0.77 3.01 3.50
CA GLY A 127 0.86 2.59 4.91
C GLY A 127 1.34 1.14 5.05
N ALA A 128 0.84 0.25 4.19
CA ALA A 128 1.18 -1.16 4.20
C ALA A 128 2.64 -1.45 3.84
N LEU A 129 3.29 -0.61 3.04
CA LEU A 129 4.71 -0.77 2.68
C LEU A 129 5.68 -0.71 3.87
N TYR A 130 5.24 -0.15 5.01
CA TYR A 130 6.05 -0.12 6.23
C TYR A 130 6.00 -1.43 7.03
N GLU A 131 5.08 -2.33 6.70
CA GLU A 131 4.96 -3.62 7.37
C GLU A 131 5.81 -4.67 6.64
N PRO A 132 6.76 -5.35 7.30
CA PRO A 132 7.68 -6.27 6.64
C PRO A 132 6.98 -7.48 6.01
N ASP A 133 5.80 -7.84 6.53
CA ASP A 133 5.00 -8.96 6.04
C ASP A 133 4.26 -8.65 4.74
N VAL A 134 4.18 -7.39 4.32
CA VAL A 134 3.42 -7.00 3.11
C VAL A 134 3.95 -7.70 1.85
N LEU A 135 5.26 -7.95 1.80
CA LEU A 135 5.94 -8.58 0.67
C LEU A 135 5.59 -10.06 0.49
N LYS A 136 4.92 -10.68 1.49
CA LYS A 136 4.46 -12.07 1.40
C LYS A 136 3.23 -12.22 0.52
N TYR A 137 2.52 -11.12 0.24
CA TYR A 137 1.25 -11.16 -0.44
C TYR A 137 1.33 -10.63 -1.87
N PRO A 138 0.58 -11.22 -2.81
CA PRO A 138 0.49 -10.69 -4.17
C PRO A 138 -0.06 -9.26 -4.17
N VAL A 139 0.51 -8.40 -5.01
CA VAL A 139 0.07 -7.00 -5.16
C VAL A 139 -1.41 -6.91 -5.56
N SER A 140 -1.91 -7.86 -6.37
CA SER A 140 -3.33 -7.94 -6.73
C SER A 140 -4.23 -8.11 -5.52
N LEU A 141 -3.85 -8.98 -4.59
CA LEU A 141 -4.60 -9.28 -3.38
C LEU A 141 -4.55 -8.10 -2.39
N LEU A 142 -3.38 -7.50 -2.20
CA LEU A 142 -3.23 -6.28 -1.41
C LEU A 142 -4.11 -5.15 -1.95
N THR A 143 -4.13 -5.00 -3.28
CA THR A 143 -4.94 -3.99 -3.96
C THR A 143 -6.43 -4.26 -3.77
N ALA A 144 -6.86 -5.52 -3.87
CA ALA A 144 -8.25 -5.92 -3.64
C ALA A 144 -8.70 -5.63 -2.21
N ALA A 145 -7.88 -5.97 -1.21
CA ALA A 145 -8.15 -5.66 0.21
C ALA A 145 -8.30 -4.15 0.43
N ALA A 146 -7.30 -3.40 -0.02
CA ALA A 146 -7.28 -1.96 0.14
C ALA A 146 -8.48 -1.31 -0.57
N LEU A 147 -8.89 -1.83 -1.74
CA LEU A 147 -10.06 -1.39 -2.48
C LEU A 147 -11.36 -1.57 -1.69
N LEU A 148 -11.54 -2.71 -1.04
CA LEU A 148 -12.73 -2.99 -0.23
C LEU A 148 -12.81 -2.06 0.98
N GLU A 149 -11.71 -1.90 1.71
CA GLU A 149 -11.65 -1.00 2.87
C GLU A 149 -11.83 0.46 2.46
N GLY A 150 -11.17 0.90 1.38
CA GLY A 150 -11.33 2.25 0.85
C GLY A 150 -12.75 2.54 0.38
N LEU A 151 -13.45 1.53 -0.16
CA LEU A 151 -14.88 1.66 -0.49
C LEU A 151 -15.74 1.84 0.77
N ILE A 152 -15.50 1.05 1.82
CA ILE A 152 -16.23 1.15 3.10
C ILE A 152 -16.05 2.55 3.68
N ASP A 153 -14.82 3.04 3.77
CA ASP A 153 -14.52 4.34 4.37
C ASP A 153 -15.16 5.49 3.60
N VAL A 154 -15.03 5.51 2.27
CA VAL A 154 -15.67 6.54 1.45
C VAL A 154 -17.19 6.50 1.61
N MET A 155 -17.79 5.32 1.74
CA MET A 155 -19.23 5.19 2.00
C MET A 155 -19.61 5.72 3.39
N VAL A 156 -18.82 5.43 4.43
CA VAL A 156 -19.02 5.99 5.78
C VAL A 156 -18.96 7.51 5.76
N GLU A 157 -17.98 8.08 5.07
CA GLU A 157 -17.83 9.54 4.92
C GLU A 157 -19.02 10.16 4.18
N LEU A 158 -19.51 9.50 3.13
CA LEU A 158 -20.70 9.95 2.39
C LEU A 158 -21.97 9.91 3.26
N TYR A 159 -22.11 8.90 4.11
CA TYR A 159 -23.22 8.84 5.08
C TYR A 159 -23.08 9.86 6.22
N ALA A 160 -21.85 10.21 6.60
CA ALA A 160 -21.56 11.20 7.63
C ALA A 160 -21.61 12.66 7.12
N ALA A 161 -21.43 12.91 5.82
CA ALA A 161 -21.39 14.26 5.25
C ALA A 161 -22.62 15.14 5.59
N PRO A 162 -23.88 14.62 5.61
CA PRO A 162 -25.03 15.39 6.05
C PRO A 162 -24.99 15.79 7.54
N LEU A 163 -24.27 15.04 8.39
CA LEU A 163 -24.13 15.33 9.81
C LEU A 163 -23.03 16.35 10.11
N ALA A 164 -22.01 16.47 9.27
CA ALA A 164 -20.95 17.46 9.45
C ALA A 164 -21.46 18.92 9.42
N LEU A 165 -22.67 19.13 8.90
CA LEU A 165 -23.37 20.42 8.92
C LEU A 165 -24.23 20.64 10.18
N ALA A 166 -24.37 19.64 11.04
CA ALA A 166 -25.14 19.69 12.28
C ALA A 166 -24.22 19.86 13.50
N GLU A 167 -24.75 20.36 14.62
CA GLU A 167 -23.99 20.51 15.86
C GLU A 167 -23.49 19.15 16.40
N PRO A 168 -22.28 19.09 16.98
CA PRO A 168 -21.68 17.85 17.46
C PRO A 168 -22.54 17.26 18.58
N VAL A 169 -23.00 16.02 18.36
CA VAL A 169 -23.84 15.29 19.32
C VAL A 169 -22.94 14.33 20.10
N PRO A 170 -23.09 14.17 21.42
CA PRO A 170 -22.28 13.23 22.24
C PRO A 170 -22.38 11.74 21.86
N ASP A 171 -23.07 11.39 20.78
CA ASP A 171 -23.32 10.04 20.28
C ASP A 171 -22.73 9.80 18.87
N GLU A 172 -21.66 10.51 18.52
CA GLU A 172 -21.00 10.38 17.21
C GLU A 172 -20.39 9.00 16.96
N LEU A 173 -19.83 8.37 17.99
CA LEU A 173 -19.19 7.05 17.85
C LEU A 173 -20.20 5.95 17.51
N GLU A 174 -21.37 5.93 18.16
CA GLU A 174 -22.40 4.93 17.87
C GLU A 174 -22.99 5.13 16.47
N LYS A 175 -23.14 6.39 16.03
CA LYS A 175 -23.55 6.71 14.66
C LYS A 175 -22.53 6.24 13.63
N LEU A 176 -21.23 6.49 13.85
CA LEU A 176 -20.16 6.02 12.97
C LEU A 176 -20.17 4.49 12.85
N ARG A 177 -20.37 3.77 13.96
CA ARG A 177 -20.53 2.30 13.96
C ARG A 177 -21.71 1.85 13.10
N ARG A 178 -22.85 2.55 13.19
CA ARG A 178 -24.03 2.26 12.36
C ARG A 178 -23.76 2.54 10.87
N TYR A 179 -23.05 3.62 10.55
CA TYR A 179 -22.67 3.92 9.17
C TYR A 179 -21.70 2.91 8.60
N ARG A 180 -20.69 2.49 9.38
CA ARG A 180 -19.75 1.45 8.97
C ARG A 180 -20.48 0.14 8.67
N LYS A 181 -21.35 -0.31 9.57
CA LYS A 181 -22.17 -1.50 9.34
C LYS A 181 -23.02 -1.37 8.07
N THR A 182 -23.64 -0.20 7.86
CA THR A 182 -24.45 0.04 6.65
C THR A 182 -23.57 0.02 5.38
N ALA A 183 -22.38 0.61 5.44
CA ALA A 183 -21.42 0.60 4.35
C ALA A 183 -20.93 -0.82 4.02
N GLU A 184 -20.59 -1.61 5.03
CA GLU A 184 -20.21 -3.02 4.88
C GLU A 184 -21.32 -3.83 4.20
N GLU A 185 -22.58 -3.66 4.63
CA GLU A 185 -23.73 -4.31 4.01
C GLU A 185 -23.89 -3.95 2.52
N GLN A 186 -23.57 -2.71 2.13
CA GLN A 186 -23.59 -2.30 0.71
C GLN A 186 -22.39 -2.86 -0.08
N VAL A 187 -21.19 -2.85 0.52
CA VAL A 187 -19.94 -3.32 -0.10
C VAL A 187 -19.91 -4.84 -0.23
N GLU A 188 -20.68 -5.59 0.56
CA GLU A 188 -20.68 -7.07 0.54
C GLU A 188 -20.91 -7.65 -0.85
N SER A 189 -21.75 -7.01 -1.67
CA SER A 189 -21.96 -7.44 -3.06
C SER A 189 -20.72 -7.26 -3.95
N VAL A 190 -20.00 -6.13 -3.80
CA VAL A 190 -18.73 -5.87 -4.49
C VAL A 190 -17.62 -6.81 -4.00
N LYS A 191 -17.62 -7.11 -2.70
CA LYS A 191 -16.69 -8.07 -2.09
C LYS A 191 -16.82 -9.46 -2.68
N LEU A 192 -18.04 -9.95 -2.89
CA LEU A 192 -18.25 -11.24 -3.54
C LEU A 192 -17.70 -11.23 -4.98
N ASP A 193 -17.97 -10.18 -5.74
CA ASP A 193 -17.46 -10.01 -7.11
C ASP A 193 -15.92 -9.97 -7.14
N ILE A 194 -15.28 -9.26 -6.20
CA ILE A 194 -13.81 -9.18 -6.08
C ILE A 194 -13.20 -10.52 -5.66
N LEU A 195 -13.83 -11.24 -4.74
CA LEU A 195 -13.36 -12.57 -4.31
C LEU A 195 -13.44 -13.58 -5.45
N GLU A 196 -14.52 -13.53 -6.25
CA GLU A 196 -14.66 -14.33 -7.46
C GLU A 196 -13.57 -13.99 -8.48
N LEU A 197 -13.32 -12.70 -8.73
CA LEU A 197 -12.28 -12.22 -9.64
C LEU A 197 -10.88 -12.67 -9.21
N CYS A 198 -10.60 -12.63 -7.90
CA CYS A 198 -9.34 -13.06 -7.31
C CYS A 198 -9.21 -14.58 -7.18
N GLN A 199 -10.24 -15.35 -7.57
CA GLN A 199 -10.30 -16.82 -7.45
C GLN A 199 -10.07 -17.32 -6.02
N VAL A 200 -10.51 -16.55 -5.02
CA VAL A 200 -10.36 -16.93 -3.61
C VAL A 200 -11.42 -17.96 -3.25
N SER A 201 -11.00 -19.13 -2.77
CA SER A 201 -11.92 -20.24 -2.49
C SER A 201 -12.89 -19.94 -1.34
N ALA A 202 -14.09 -20.52 -1.38
CA ALA A 202 -15.13 -20.33 -0.36
C ALA A 202 -14.73 -20.82 1.06
N VAL A 203 -13.68 -21.63 1.18
CA VAL A 203 -13.17 -22.12 2.47
C VAL A 203 -12.51 -20.98 3.28
N SER A 204 -11.91 -19.99 2.62
CA SER A 204 -11.40 -18.77 3.25
C SER A 204 -12.52 -17.82 3.69
N GLN A 205 -13.76 -18.02 3.21
CA GLN A 205 -14.88 -17.10 3.49
C GLN A 205 -15.57 -17.34 4.85
N SER A 206 -15.43 -18.52 5.47
CA SER A 206 -16.05 -18.80 6.77
C SER A 206 -15.38 -18.09 7.96
N TRP A 207 -14.09 -17.76 7.83
CA TRP A 207 -13.33 -17.01 8.85
C TRP A 207 -13.63 -15.51 8.84
N LEU A 208 -14.00 -14.95 7.67
CA LEU A 208 -14.42 -13.56 7.51
C LEU A 208 -15.61 -13.15 8.40
N ARG A 209 -16.55 -14.07 8.67
CA ARG A 209 -17.71 -13.79 9.53
C ARG A 209 -17.38 -13.74 11.03
N VAL A 210 -16.26 -14.33 11.46
CA VAL A 210 -15.93 -14.49 12.88
C VAL A 210 -15.13 -13.30 13.40
N ASN A 211 -14.22 -12.73 12.58
CA ASN A 211 -13.33 -11.66 13.04
C ASN A 211 -13.92 -10.24 12.94
N MET A 212 -14.79 -9.96 11.96
CA MET A 212 -15.44 -8.65 11.82
C MET A 212 -16.44 -8.31 12.96
N SER A 213 -16.78 -9.28 13.82
CA SER A 213 -17.63 -9.07 14.99
C SER A 213 -16.88 -8.51 16.22
N SER A 214 -15.56 -8.35 16.16
CA SER A 214 -14.71 -8.15 17.34
C SER A 214 -13.94 -6.81 17.40
N ALA A 215 -14.08 -5.91 16.43
CA ALA A 215 -13.23 -4.71 16.35
C ALA A 215 -13.75 -3.53 17.20
N ASP A 216 -13.20 -3.37 18.40
CA ASP A 216 -13.04 -2.05 19.04
C ASP A 216 -11.74 -1.43 18.47
N HIS A 217 -11.84 -0.30 17.77
CA HIS A 217 -10.71 0.35 17.08
C HIS A 217 -9.94 1.30 17.99
N THR A 218 -8.61 1.11 18.05
CA THR A 218 -7.64 2.20 18.13
C THR A 218 -6.26 1.75 17.60
N SER A 219 -6.05 1.68 16.28
CA SER A 219 -4.75 1.87 15.60
C SER A 219 -4.81 1.45 14.12
N ILE A 220 -4.11 2.17 13.24
CA ILE A 220 -3.81 1.72 11.86
C ILE A 220 -3.16 0.31 11.85
N GLN A 221 -2.51 -0.09 12.94
CA GLN A 221 -1.98 -1.44 13.11
C GLN A 221 -3.07 -2.51 13.29
N GLU A 222 -4.24 -2.19 13.85
CA GLU A 222 -5.37 -3.12 13.99
C GLU A 222 -6.06 -3.34 12.65
N ASP A 223 -6.28 -2.30 11.86
CA ASP A 223 -6.83 -2.41 10.50
C ASP A 223 -5.87 -3.20 9.59
N MET A 224 -4.55 -3.03 9.79
CA MET A 224 -3.53 -3.85 9.15
C MET A 224 -3.42 -5.26 9.73
N ALA A 225 -3.86 -5.50 10.97
CA ALA A 225 -3.96 -6.83 11.56
C ALA A 225 -5.17 -7.60 11.02
N GLU A 226 -6.29 -6.93 10.78
CA GLU A 226 -7.45 -7.49 10.08
C GLU A 226 -7.14 -7.75 8.60
N CYS A 227 -6.50 -6.82 7.91
CA CYS A 227 -5.96 -7.07 6.57
C CYS A 227 -4.95 -8.23 6.59
N ARG A 228 -4.06 -8.33 7.58
CA ARG A 228 -3.16 -9.48 7.75
C ARG A 228 -3.93 -10.79 7.98
N ALA A 229 -4.91 -10.81 8.86
CA ALA A 229 -5.73 -11.99 9.11
C ALA A 229 -6.49 -12.44 7.85
N TRP A 230 -6.99 -11.47 7.08
CA TRP A 230 -7.60 -11.71 5.77
C TRP A 230 -6.59 -12.28 4.78
N LEU A 231 -5.43 -11.64 4.62
CA LEU A 231 -4.38 -12.05 3.68
C LEU A 231 -3.78 -13.42 4.02
N VAL A 232 -3.54 -13.73 5.30
CA VAL A 232 -3.13 -15.07 5.77
C VAL A 232 -4.17 -16.12 5.40
N SER A 233 -5.46 -15.83 5.62
CA SER A 233 -6.55 -16.77 5.29
C SER A 233 -6.74 -17.01 3.80
N VAL A 234 -6.31 -16.09 2.93
CA VAL A 234 -6.40 -16.24 1.47
C VAL A 234 -5.17 -16.95 0.89
N ALA A 235 -4.03 -16.91 1.60
CA ALA A 235 -2.80 -17.55 1.19
C ALA A 235 -2.68 -19.04 1.60
N GLU A 236 -3.52 -19.51 2.53
CA GLU A 236 -3.67 -20.92 2.95
C GLU A 236 -4.78 -21.65 2.18
#